data_AF-A0A2N0R5Q8-F1
#
_entry.id   AF-A0A2N0R5Q8-F1
#
_cell.length_a   1.000
_cell.length_b   1.000
_cell.length_c   1.000
_cell.angle_alpha   90.00
_cell.angle_beta   90.00
_cell.angle_gamma   90.00
#
_symmetry.space_group_name_H-M   'P 1'
#
loop_
_entity.id
_entity.type
_entity.pdbx_description
1 polymer ?
#
loop_
_entity_poly.entity_id
_entity_poly.type
_entity_poly.pdbx_seq_one_letter_code
_entity_poly.pdbx_strand_id
1 'polypeptide(L)'
;MNYIVVILVLSFIAYKIYQKTRVPEGLKNIPTLSFLDLLIEIFTKVGPDKRWEDTRDVLEKEGIGKLWFNGQWTITVTDLGLVKDIMTKTDLYPKALLEESFPTSLITKYYGTNVVLSNGDVWKRHRRIANPSFRNLPVHVFVESATKLLNVMEKIDNEPIEVKSLMHR
;
A
#
# COMPACT_ATOMS: atom_id res chain seq x y z
N MET A 1 -45.71 2.44 -19.33
CA MET A 1 -44.58 3.17 -19.96
C MET A 1 -43.43 3.43 -18.98
N ASN A 2 -43.69 3.92 -17.76
CA ASN A 2 -42.65 4.22 -16.77
C ASN A 2 -41.82 2.99 -16.30
N TYR A 3 -42.44 1.82 -16.13
CA TYR A 3 -41.72 0.62 -15.66
C TYR A 3 -40.67 0.10 -16.65
N ILE A 4 -40.93 0.18 -17.96
CA ILE A 4 -39.99 -0.27 -19.00
C ILE A 4 -38.75 0.63 -19.01
N VAL A 5 -38.95 1.95 -18.90
CA VAL A 5 -37.84 2.92 -18.84
C VAL A 5 -36.99 2.69 -17.60
N VAL A 6 -37.60 2.44 -16.43
CA VAL A 6 -36.87 2.12 -15.19
C VAL A 6 -36.04 0.85 -15.33
N ILE A 7 -36.61 -0.22 -15.90
CA ILE A 7 -35.88 -1.48 -16.10
C ILE A 7 -34.69 -1.31 -17.06
N LEU A 8 -34.86 -0.56 -18.15
CA LEU A 8 -33.78 -0.28 -19.09
C LEU A 8 -32.65 0.52 -18.45
N VAL A 9 -32.97 1.53 -17.63
CA VAL A 9 -31.98 2.31 -16.89
C VAL A 9 -31.23 1.44 -15.88
N LEU A 10 -31.94 0.63 -15.09
CA LEU A 10 -31.32 -0.30 -14.14
C LEU A 10 -30.41 -1.32 -14.84
N SER A 11 -30.86 -1.85 -15.98
CA SER A 11 -30.08 -2.80 -16.78
C SER A 11 -28.82 -2.15 -17.36
N PHE A 12 -28.92 -0.91 -17.83
CA PHE A 12 -27.77 -0.15 -18.32
C PHE A 12 -26.75 0.15 -17.21
N ILE A 13 -27.22 0.55 -16.03
CA ILE A 13 -26.36 0.77 -14.85
C ILE A 13 -25.68 -0.54 -14.45
N ALA A 14 -26.43 -1.64 -14.33
CA ALA A 14 -25.88 -2.96 -14.01
C ALA A 14 -24.84 -3.41 -15.04
N TYR A 15 -25.09 -3.18 -16.33
CA TYR A 15 -24.14 -3.48 -17.40
C TYR A 15 -22.87 -2.64 -17.29
N LYS A 16 -22.97 -1.34 -16.98
CA LYS A 16 -21.81 -0.47 -16.75
C LYS A 16 -21.00 -0.89 -15.53
N ILE A 17 -21.66 -1.27 -14.45
CA ILE A 17 -21.00 -1.81 -13.25
C ILE A 17 -20.27 -3.10 -13.61
N TYR A 18 -20.96 -4.04 -14.27
CA TYR A 18 -20.38 -5.31 -14.71
C TYR A 18 -19.15 -5.10 -15.62
N GLN A 19 -19.22 -4.19 -16.60
CA GLN A 19 -18.08 -3.90 -17.45
C GLN A 19 -16.88 -3.38 -16.67
N LYS A 20 -17.11 -2.63 -15.59
CA LYS A 20 -16.05 -2.07 -14.75
C LYS A 20 -15.48 -3.11 -13.79
N THR A 21 -16.32 -3.96 -13.19
CA THR A 21 -15.92 -4.91 -12.14
C THR A 21 -15.52 -6.29 -12.65
N ARG A 22 -15.87 -6.66 -13.89
CA ARG A 22 -15.50 -7.96 -14.45
C ARG A 22 -13.98 -8.16 -14.44
N VAL A 23 -13.56 -9.39 -14.16
CA VAL A 23 -12.15 -9.78 -14.20
C VAL A 23 -11.61 -9.64 -15.62
N PRO A 24 -10.51 -8.87 -15.84
CA PRO A 24 -9.83 -8.80 -17.13
C PRO A 24 -9.38 -10.18 -17.61
N GLU A 25 -9.38 -10.41 -18.92
CA GLU A 25 -9.12 -11.75 -19.47
C GLU A 25 -7.75 -12.30 -19.07
N GLY A 26 -6.71 -11.46 -19.06
CA GLY A 26 -5.36 -11.85 -18.65
C GLY A 26 -5.24 -12.24 -17.17
N LEU A 27 -6.24 -11.92 -16.34
CA LEU A 27 -6.24 -12.25 -14.91
C LEU A 27 -7.14 -13.45 -14.59
N LYS A 28 -7.83 -14.06 -15.57
CA LYS A 28 -8.80 -15.15 -15.32
C LYS A 28 -8.17 -16.32 -14.56
N ASN A 29 -6.92 -16.66 -14.87
CA ASN A 29 -6.22 -17.82 -14.31
C ASN A 29 -5.56 -17.57 -12.95
N ILE A 30 -5.53 -16.33 -12.45
CA ILE A 30 -4.94 -16.00 -11.15
C ILE A 30 -5.98 -16.27 -10.06
N PRO A 31 -5.65 -16.89 -8.91
CA PRO A 31 -6.61 -17.12 -7.84
C PRO A 31 -7.15 -15.79 -7.29
N THR A 32 -8.46 -15.75 -7.04
CA THR A 32 -9.13 -14.55 -6.49
C THR A 32 -9.05 -14.58 -4.97
N LEU A 33 -8.47 -13.54 -4.38
CA LEU A 33 -8.51 -13.28 -2.94
C LEU A 33 -9.85 -12.62 -2.58
N SER A 34 -10.30 -12.84 -1.35
CA SER A 34 -11.60 -12.36 -0.89
C SER A 34 -11.63 -10.85 -0.70
N PHE A 35 -12.46 -10.17 -1.50
CA PHE A 35 -12.69 -8.73 -1.36
C PHE A 35 -13.49 -8.39 -0.09
N LEU A 36 -14.43 -9.24 0.29
CA LEU A 36 -15.27 -9.00 1.47
C LEU A 36 -14.44 -9.08 2.75
N ASP A 37 -13.52 -10.04 2.83
CA ASP A 37 -12.63 -10.18 3.98
C ASP A 37 -11.72 -8.95 4.09
N LEU A 38 -11.14 -8.50 2.97
CA LEU A 38 -10.38 -7.25 2.94
C LEU A 38 -11.20 -6.04 3.42
N LEU A 39 -12.46 -5.91 3.01
CA LEU A 39 -13.32 -4.83 3.49
C LEU A 39 -13.57 -4.94 5.00
N ILE A 40 -13.91 -6.13 5.48
CA ILE A 40 -14.15 -6.38 6.91
C ILE A 40 -12.90 -6.03 7.71
N GLU A 41 -11.72 -6.48 7.27
CA GLU A 41 -10.43 -6.18 7.90
C GLU A 41 -10.13 -4.67 7.95
N ILE A 42 -10.43 -3.94 6.88
CA ILE A 42 -10.29 -2.47 6.84
C ILE A 42 -11.22 -1.82 7.86
N PHE A 43 -12.49 -2.22 7.91
CA PHE A 43 -13.48 -1.65 8.84
C PHE A 43 -13.21 -2.02 10.30
N THR A 44 -12.76 -3.24 10.55
CA THR A 44 -12.40 -3.74 11.89
C THR A 44 -10.99 -3.32 12.32
N LYS A 45 -10.24 -2.65 11.44
CA LYS A 45 -8.87 -2.15 11.67
C LYS A 45 -7.90 -3.27 12.07
N VAL A 46 -8.07 -4.42 11.45
CA VAL A 46 -7.24 -5.59 11.70
C VAL A 46 -5.80 -5.35 11.19
N GLY A 47 -4.84 -5.81 11.99
CA GLY A 47 -3.41 -5.68 11.69
C GLY A 47 -3.01 -6.44 10.41
N PRO A 48 -1.88 -6.05 9.79
CA PRO A 48 -1.40 -6.69 8.56
C PRO A 48 -1.16 -8.19 8.72
N ASP A 49 -0.75 -8.65 9.92
CA ASP A 49 -0.46 -10.06 10.19
C ASP A 49 -1.68 -10.96 9.99
N LYS A 50 -2.85 -10.51 10.43
CA LYS A 50 -4.09 -11.28 10.26
C LYS A 50 -4.55 -11.29 8.81
N ARG A 51 -4.40 -10.19 8.07
CA ARG A 51 -4.68 -10.17 6.61
C ARG A 51 -3.73 -11.10 5.84
N TRP A 52 -2.49 -11.21 6.31
CA TRP A 52 -1.55 -12.20 5.80
C TRP A 52 -2.06 -13.60 6.08
N GLU A 53 -2.41 -13.94 7.32
CA GLU A 53 -2.96 -15.26 7.66
C GLU A 53 -4.22 -15.63 6.85
N ASP A 54 -5.08 -14.66 6.53
CA ASP A 54 -6.31 -14.91 5.77
C ASP A 54 -6.05 -15.16 4.27
N THR A 55 -4.86 -14.80 3.76
CA THR A 55 -4.48 -14.95 2.34
C THR A 55 -3.26 -15.84 2.09
N ARG A 56 -2.52 -16.22 3.14
CA ARG A 56 -1.24 -16.94 3.05
C ARG A 56 -1.35 -18.26 2.32
N ASP A 57 -2.41 -19.04 2.54
CA ASP A 57 -2.52 -20.39 1.96
C ASP A 57 -2.54 -20.33 0.42
N VAL A 58 -3.22 -19.32 -0.12
CA VAL A 58 -3.27 -19.07 -1.56
C VAL A 58 -1.95 -18.48 -2.05
N LEU A 59 -1.42 -17.49 -1.33
CA LEU A 59 -0.23 -16.75 -1.75
C LEU A 59 1.08 -17.54 -1.63
N GLU A 60 1.22 -18.39 -0.62
CA GLU A 60 2.36 -19.30 -0.45
C GLU A 60 2.33 -20.40 -1.51
N LYS A 61 1.14 -20.87 -1.90
CA LYS A 61 0.98 -21.94 -2.90
C LYS A 61 1.15 -21.44 -4.34
N GLU A 62 0.47 -20.36 -4.70
CA GLU A 62 0.35 -19.90 -6.08
C GLU A 62 1.33 -18.75 -6.39
N GLY A 63 1.95 -18.13 -5.38
CA GLY A 63 2.89 -17.02 -5.53
C GLY A 63 2.27 -15.69 -5.98
N ILE A 64 0.98 -15.70 -6.37
CA ILE A 64 0.21 -14.54 -6.82
C ILE A 64 -1.27 -14.70 -6.46
N GLY A 65 -1.96 -13.59 -6.25
CA GLY A 65 -3.41 -13.55 -6.05
C GLY A 65 -4.00 -12.25 -6.55
N LYS A 66 -5.19 -12.27 -7.15
CA LYS A 66 -5.90 -11.07 -7.62
C LYS A 66 -6.97 -10.66 -6.64
N LEU A 67 -7.14 -9.36 -6.44
CA LEU A 67 -8.17 -8.80 -5.58
C LEU A 67 -8.76 -7.54 -6.21
N TRP A 68 -10.03 -7.26 -5.96
CA TRP A 68 -10.65 -6.01 -6.36
C TRP A 68 -10.42 -4.97 -5.27
N PHE A 69 -9.72 -3.88 -5.54
CA PHE A 69 -9.47 -2.83 -4.55
C PHE A 69 -9.37 -1.46 -5.21
N ASN A 70 -9.87 -0.44 -4.51
CA ASN A 70 -9.91 0.95 -5.00
C ASN A 70 -10.47 1.10 -6.43
N GLY A 71 -11.48 0.31 -6.78
CA GLY A 71 -12.13 0.35 -8.09
C GLY A 71 -11.33 -0.26 -9.24
N GLN A 72 -10.28 -1.04 -8.95
CA GLN A 72 -9.42 -1.71 -9.92
C GLN A 72 -9.09 -3.15 -9.49
N TRP A 73 -8.76 -4.01 -10.45
CA TRP A 73 -8.15 -5.30 -10.15
C TRP A 73 -6.66 -5.11 -9.84
N THR A 74 -6.25 -5.55 -8.66
CA THR A 74 -4.86 -5.52 -8.19
C THR A 74 -4.35 -6.94 -8.05
N ILE A 75 -3.05 -7.15 -8.29
CA ILE A 75 -2.39 -8.43 -8.08
C ILE A 75 -1.47 -8.28 -6.87
N THR A 76 -1.68 -9.11 -5.86
CA THR A 76 -0.72 -9.35 -4.78
C THR A 76 0.28 -10.39 -5.26
N VAL A 77 1.57 -10.09 -5.10
CA VAL A 77 2.67 -10.95 -5.57
C VAL A 77 3.55 -11.30 -4.38
N THR A 78 3.77 -12.59 -4.18
CA THR A 78 4.63 -13.17 -3.13
C THR A 78 5.76 -14.02 -3.70
N ASP A 79 5.67 -14.44 -4.96
CA ASP A 79 6.77 -15.08 -5.66
C ASP A 79 7.97 -14.14 -5.76
N LEU A 80 9.11 -14.56 -5.20
CA LEU A 80 10.30 -13.72 -5.11
C LEU A 80 10.91 -13.38 -6.47
N GLY A 81 10.76 -14.26 -7.47
CA GLY A 81 11.20 -14.03 -8.83
C GLY A 81 10.42 -12.88 -9.47
N LEU A 82 9.09 -12.94 -9.39
CA LEU A 82 8.20 -11.89 -9.85
C LEU A 82 8.38 -10.58 -9.08
N VAL A 83 8.52 -10.63 -7.75
CA VAL A 83 8.79 -9.44 -6.93
C VAL A 83 10.08 -8.77 -7.38
N LYS A 84 11.17 -9.52 -7.57
CA LYS A 84 12.44 -8.97 -8.07
C LYS A 84 12.25 -8.31 -9.43
N ASP A 85 11.56 -8.97 -10.35
CA ASP A 85 11.30 -8.43 -11.69
C ASP A 85 10.49 -7.14 -11.65
N ILE A 86 9.41 -7.10 -10.87
CA ILE A 86 8.55 -5.91 -10.71
C ILE A 86 9.35 -4.75 -10.10
N MET A 87 10.12 -5.04 -9.04
CA MET A 87 10.86 -4.02 -8.29
C MET A 87 12.07 -3.46 -9.05
N THR A 88 12.62 -4.21 -10.01
CA THR A 88 13.80 -3.78 -10.80
C THR A 88 13.43 -3.11 -12.12
N LYS A 89 12.32 -3.52 -12.75
CA LYS A 89 11.86 -2.98 -14.04
C LYS A 89 10.93 -1.79 -13.84
N THR A 90 11.44 -0.72 -13.22
CA THR A 90 10.64 0.46 -12.82
C THR A 90 9.99 1.22 -13.98
N ASP A 91 10.50 1.04 -15.21
CA ASP A 91 9.92 1.64 -16.41
C ASP A 91 8.65 0.89 -16.87
N LEU A 92 8.55 -0.40 -16.55
CA LEU A 92 7.36 -1.23 -16.83
C LEU A 92 6.36 -1.21 -15.67
N TYR A 93 6.88 -1.15 -14.44
CA TYR A 93 6.09 -1.16 -13.21
C TYR A 93 6.35 0.11 -12.40
N PRO A 94 5.79 1.26 -12.83
CA PRO A 94 5.93 2.50 -12.09
C PRO A 94 5.18 2.41 -10.74
N LYS A 95 5.62 3.20 -9.77
CA LYS A 95 4.89 3.36 -8.51
C LYS A 95 3.54 4.00 -8.79
N ALA A 96 2.49 3.50 -8.15
CA ALA A 96 1.20 4.18 -8.13
C ALA A 96 1.37 5.55 -7.45
N LEU A 97 0.91 6.62 -8.12
CA LEU A 97 0.99 7.97 -7.56
C LEU A 97 -0.22 8.28 -6.68
N LEU A 98 -0.02 9.11 -5.65
CA LEU A 98 -1.14 9.56 -4.81
C LEU A 98 -2.17 10.36 -5.59
N GLU A 99 -1.73 11.15 -6.58
CA GLU A 99 -2.63 11.91 -7.45
C GLU A 99 -3.53 10.98 -8.29
N GLU A 100 -3.01 9.81 -8.71
CA GLU A 100 -3.76 8.82 -9.48
C GLU A 100 -4.75 8.06 -8.59
N SER A 101 -4.31 7.68 -7.38
CA SER A 101 -5.09 6.84 -6.47
C SER A 101 -6.11 7.63 -5.66
N PHE A 102 -5.78 8.86 -5.29
CA PHE A 102 -6.52 9.74 -4.38
C PHE A 102 -6.47 11.20 -4.87
N PRO A 103 -7.03 11.50 -6.05
CA PRO A 103 -6.98 12.85 -6.64
C PRO A 103 -7.62 13.86 -5.69
N THR A 104 -7.04 15.07 -5.62
CA THR A 104 -7.51 16.21 -4.79
C THR A 104 -7.53 16.00 -3.26
N SER A 105 -7.11 14.84 -2.77
CA SER A 105 -7.10 14.53 -1.34
C SER A 105 -6.07 15.39 -0.57
N LEU A 106 -6.30 15.57 0.73
CA LEU A 106 -5.36 16.31 1.59
C LEU A 106 -3.98 15.64 1.62
N ILE A 107 -3.91 14.31 1.59
CA ILE A 107 -2.65 13.58 1.60
C ILE A 107 -1.86 13.84 0.31
N THR A 108 -2.53 13.87 -0.84
CA THR A 108 -1.91 14.20 -2.12
C THR A 108 -1.38 15.63 -2.12
N LYS A 109 -2.16 16.60 -1.62
CA LYS A 109 -1.73 18.00 -1.51
C LYS A 109 -0.56 18.18 -0.55
N TYR A 110 -0.56 17.47 0.57
CA TYR A 110 0.48 17.55 1.60
C TYR A 110 1.82 17.01 1.08
N TYR A 111 1.81 15.84 0.44
CA TYR A 111 3.05 15.21 -0.03
C TYR A 111 3.57 15.79 -1.34
N GLY A 112 2.68 16.27 -2.21
CA GLY A 112 3.03 16.81 -3.52
C GLY A 112 3.98 15.90 -4.31
N THR A 113 4.83 16.52 -5.13
CA THR A 113 5.92 15.80 -5.82
C THR A 113 7.12 15.65 -4.89
N ASN A 114 7.56 14.42 -4.64
CA ASN A 114 8.67 14.13 -3.74
C ASN A 114 9.45 12.85 -4.15
N VAL A 115 10.55 12.57 -3.45
CA VAL A 115 11.45 11.43 -3.76
C VAL A 115 10.81 10.05 -3.54
N VAL A 116 9.79 9.94 -2.69
CA VAL A 116 9.13 8.67 -2.37
C VAL A 116 8.01 8.38 -3.38
N LEU A 117 7.27 9.42 -3.78
CA LEU A 117 6.07 9.37 -4.60
C LEU A 117 6.30 10.00 -5.98
N SER A 118 7.42 9.65 -6.63
CA SER A 118 7.70 10.02 -8.02
C SER A 118 8.35 8.85 -8.76
N ASN A 119 8.27 8.90 -10.10
CA ASN A 119 8.86 7.94 -11.01
C ASN A 119 9.84 8.62 -11.99
N GLY A 120 10.58 7.82 -12.76
CA GLY A 120 11.40 8.28 -13.88
C GLY A 120 12.37 9.41 -13.52
N ASP A 121 12.45 10.41 -14.40
CA ASP A 121 13.44 11.50 -14.27
C ASP A 121 13.18 12.44 -13.10
N VAL A 122 11.91 12.61 -12.69
CA VAL A 122 11.56 13.39 -11.49
C VAL A 122 12.14 12.71 -10.25
N TRP A 123 11.94 11.40 -10.12
CA TRP A 123 12.54 10.62 -9.04
C TRP A 123 14.07 10.66 -9.08
N LYS A 124 14.69 10.46 -10.25
CA LYS A 124 16.15 10.52 -10.41
C LYS A 124 16.70 11.87 -9.96
N ARG A 125 16.02 12.98 -10.31
CA ARG A 125 16.41 14.34 -9.92
C ARG A 125 16.37 14.53 -8.41
N HIS A 126 15.26 14.16 -7.75
CA HIS A 126 15.15 14.26 -6.30
C HIS A 126 16.17 13.38 -5.59
N ARG A 127 16.32 12.12 -6.02
CA ARG A 127 17.26 11.17 -5.43
C ARG A 127 18.71 11.60 -5.58
N ARG A 128 19.08 12.18 -6.72
CA ARG A 128 20.44 12.71 -6.96
C ARG A 128 20.82 13.78 -5.93
N ILE A 129 19.87 14.62 -5.55
CA ILE A 129 20.09 15.71 -4.57
C ILE A 129 20.04 15.18 -3.14
N ALA A 130 19.13 14.25 -2.83
CA ALA A 130 18.93 13.75 -1.47
C ALA A 130 19.95 12.69 -1.03
N ASN A 131 20.37 11.79 -1.94
CA ASN A 131 21.24 10.65 -1.60
C ASN A 131 22.57 11.03 -0.92
N PRO A 132 23.28 12.11 -1.31
CA PRO A 132 24.53 12.51 -0.67
C PRO A 132 24.39 12.68 0.85
N SER A 133 23.26 13.20 1.34
CA SER A 133 23.00 13.41 2.77
C SER A 133 22.98 12.12 3.58
N PHE A 134 22.78 10.96 2.93
CA PHE A 134 22.75 9.65 3.59
C PHE A 134 24.10 8.91 3.52
N ARG A 135 25.13 9.47 2.86
CA ARG A 135 26.46 8.84 2.80
C ARG A 135 27.23 8.97 4.11
N ASN A 136 27.10 10.12 4.77
CA ASN A 136 27.76 10.43 6.03
C ASN A 136 26.68 10.75 7.07
N LEU A 137 26.12 9.70 7.68
CA LEU A 137 25.13 9.86 8.73
C LEU A 137 25.80 10.45 9.99
N PRO A 138 25.21 11.45 10.64
CA PRO A 138 25.76 12.04 11.85
C PRO A 138 25.56 11.08 13.03
N VAL A 139 26.45 10.09 13.19
CA VAL A 139 26.36 9.04 14.22
C VAL A 139 26.15 9.61 15.63
N HIS A 140 26.77 10.75 15.94
CA HIS A 140 26.60 11.43 17.22
C HIS A 140 25.13 11.75 17.55
N VAL A 141 24.31 12.14 16.57
CA VAL A 141 22.88 12.41 16.77
C VAL A 141 22.16 11.15 17.22
N PHE A 142 22.47 10.00 16.60
CA PHE A 142 21.86 8.72 16.99
C PHE A 142 22.28 8.31 18.40
N VAL A 143 23.56 8.49 18.75
CA VAL A 143 24.07 8.19 20.09
C VAL A 143 23.40 9.09 21.12
N GLU A 144 23.34 10.40 20.89
CA GLU A 144 22.68 11.36 21.78
C GLU A 144 21.19 11.04 21.97
N SER A 145 20.47 10.73 20.89
CA SER A 145 19.06 10.30 20.97
C SER A 145 18.90 9.01 21.77
N ALA A 146 19.77 8.02 21.56
CA ALA A 146 19.74 6.75 22.29
C ALA A 146 20.06 6.95 23.78
N THR A 147 21.10 7.72 24.11
CA THR A 147 21.44 8.04 25.50
C THR A 147 20.32 8.83 26.18
N LYS A 148 19.68 9.78 25.48
CA LYS A 148 18.52 10.49 26.00
C LYS A 148 17.36 9.54 26.31
N LEU A 149 17.09 8.59 25.42
CA LEU A 149 16.06 7.57 25.63
C LEU A 149 16.38 6.71 26.87
N LEU A 150 17.61 6.21 26.99
CA LEU A 150 18.05 5.41 28.14
C LEU A 150 17.94 6.19 29.46
N ASN A 151 18.35 7.46 29.48
CA ASN A 151 18.21 8.32 30.66
C ASN A 151 16.74 8.55 31.05
N VAL A 152 15.80 8.53 30.11
CA VAL A 152 14.37 8.58 30.41
C VAL A 152 13.92 7.24 30.99
N MET A 153 14.38 6.12 30.44
CA MET A 153 14.07 4.77 30.94
C MET A 153 14.55 4.56 32.37
N GLU A 154 15.75 5.05 32.73
CA GLU A 154 16.30 4.96 34.09
C GLU A 154 15.50 5.73 35.15
N LYS A 155 14.74 6.75 34.73
CA LYS A 155 13.93 7.59 35.62
C LYS A 155 12.50 7.12 35.75
N ILE A 156 12.07 6.18 34.91
CA ILE A 156 10.76 5.56 35.06
C ILE A 156 10.93 4.52 36.17
N ASP A 157 10.23 4.73 37.29
CA ASP A 157 10.14 3.75 38.38
C ASP A 157 9.77 2.37 37.81
N ASN A 158 10.06 1.28 38.52
CA ASN A 158 9.96 -0.14 38.12
C ASN A 158 8.58 -0.65 37.59
N GLU A 159 7.72 0.24 37.14
CA GLU A 159 6.48 0.01 36.42
C GLU A 159 6.73 -0.42 34.96
N PRO A 160 5.83 -1.23 34.39
CA PRO A 160 5.88 -1.59 32.98
C PRO A 160 5.84 -0.35 32.06
N ILE A 161 6.78 -0.28 31.12
CA ILE A 161 6.88 0.80 30.13
C ILE A 161 6.29 0.35 28.80
N GLU A 162 5.43 1.18 28.20
CA GLU A 162 5.02 1.00 26.81
C GLU A 162 6.13 1.48 25.85
N VAL A 163 7.02 0.57 25.45
CA VAL A 163 8.19 0.86 24.60
C VAL A 163 7.81 1.61 23.32
N LYS A 164 6.69 1.25 22.69
CA LYS A 164 6.19 1.95 21.48
C LYS A 164 5.98 3.45 21.75
N SER A 165 5.28 3.78 22.84
CA SER A 165 5.02 5.17 23.22
C SER A 165 6.32 5.91 23.48
N LEU A 166 7.30 5.24 24.09
CA LEU A 166 8.60 5.84 24.41
C LEU A 166 9.46 6.08 23.16
N MET A 167 9.50 5.14 22.21
CA MET A 167 10.30 5.26 20.98
C MET A 167 9.74 6.29 19.98
N HIS A 168 8.47 6.66 20.10
CA HIS A 168 7.81 7.63 19.20
C HIS A 168 7.80 9.07 19.74
N ARG A 169 8.34 9.35 20.93
CA ARG A 169 8.46 10.69 21.54
C ARG A 169 9.79 11.36 21.18
#